data_AF-A0A0Q6A117-F1
#
_entry.id   AF-A0A0Q6A117-F1
#
_cell.length_a   1.000
_cell.length_b   1.000
_cell.length_c   1.000
_cell.angle_alpha   90.00
_cell.angle_beta   90.00
_cell.angle_gamma   90.00
#
_symmetry.space_group_name_H-M   'P 1'
#
loop_
_entity.id
_entity.type
_entity.pdbx_description
1 polymer ?
#
loop_
_entity_poly.entity_id
_entity_poly.type
_entity_poly.pdbx_seq_one_letter_code
_entity_poly.pdbx_strand_id
1 'polypeptide(L)'
;MRSTWPMRAAAAALLTILAGLPADAKPVTVTPGNPPVTVDVPAAWKASKIDRGIQAKTADDEVFVWFESYRPAQFKTLLDEHNAYFKKQGVAITGQGASQEKDFPTYVVKTTDYPATYEGKRTILRYISVAPKDTTKRELLVSIWASPEGETTYAADLDTIFKSFRASVEGL
;
A
#
# COMPACT_ATOMS: atom_id res chain seq x y z
N MET A 1 24.79 20.48 22.28
CA MET A 1 25.17 21.58 21.36
C MET A 1 26.52 21.19 20.75
N ARG A 2 26.74 21.09 19.44
CA ARG A 2 26.10 21.75 18.28
C ARG A 2 25.93 20.74 17.13
N SER A 3 24.72 20.79 16.57
CA SER A 3 24.38 20.30 15.23
C SER A 3 25.17 21.07 14.18
N THR A 4 25.69 20.38 13.17
CA THR A 4 26.23 21.01 11.96
C THR A 4 25.50 20.46 10.74
N TRP A 5 24.40 21.12 10.39
CA TRP A 5 23.95 21.24 9.02
C TRP A 5 25.02 21.95 8.18
N PRO A 6 25.27 21.52 6.94
CA PRO A 6 25.72 22.42 5.90
C PRO A 6 24.51 22.91 5.09
N MET A 7 23.94 24.05 5.49
CA MET A 7 23.30 24.94 4.52
C MET A 7 24.41 25.71 3.82
N ARG A 8 24.59 25.46 2.52
CA ARG A 8 25.19 26.41 1.58
C ARG A 8 24.20 26.63 0.44
N ALA A 9 23.63 27.82 0.43
CA ALA A 9 22.82 28.33 -0.66
C ALA A 9 23.72 28.70 -1.85
N ALA A 10 23.35 28.25 -3.04
CA ALA A 10 23.60 28.95 -4.30
C ALA A 10 22.56 28.45 -5.31
N ALA A 11 21.69 29.36 -5.73
CA ALA A 11 20.65 29.13 -6.72
C ALA A 11 21.26 28.92 -8.11
N ALA A 12 20.88 27.82 -8.75
CA ALA A 12 20.86 27.69 -10.21
C ALA A 12 19.56 26.96 -10.56
N ALA A 13 18.54 27.73 -10.91
CA ALA A 13 17.30 27.19 -11.45
C ALA A 13 17.57 26.61 -12.85
N LEU A 14 17.95 25.34 -12.92
CA LEU A 14 17.69 24.53 -14.10
C LEU A 14 16.26 24.00 -13.96
N LEU A 15 15.31 24.70 -14.59
CA LEU A 15 14.01 24.14 -14.87
C LEU A 15 14.20 23.09 -15.99
N THR A 16 14.70 21.91 -15.65
CA THR A 16 14.58 20.76 -16.54
C THR A 16 13.11 20.39 -16.58
N ILE A 17 12.45 20.82 -17.67
CA ILE A 17 11.19 20.22 -18.10
C ILE A 17 11.54 18.76 -18.43
N LEU A 18 11.44 17.86 -17.44
CA LEU A 18 11.23 16.47 -17.75
C LEU A 18 9.87 16.41 -18.42
N ALA A 19 9.88 16.35 -19.75
CA ALA A 19 8.74 15.88 -20.50
C ALA A 19 8.41 14.49 -19.94
N GLY A 20 7.34 14.42 -19.15
CA GLY A 20 6.78 13.18 -18.66
C GLY A 20 6.36 12.35 -19.86
N LEU A 21 7.24 11.45 -20.30
CA LEU A 21 6.81 10.31 -21.07
C LEU A 21 5.80 9.56 -20.20
N PRO A 22 4.67 9.10 -20.75
CA PRO A 22 3.76 8.25 -20.00
C PRO A 22 4.56 7.04 -19.54
N ALA A 23 4.85 6.99 -18.24
CA ALA A 23 5.37 5.80 -17.62
C ALA A 23 4.20 4.81 -17.62
N ASP A 24 4.11 3.99 -18.67
CA ASP A 24 3.05 2.98 -18.84
C ASP A 24 2.93 2.14 -17.56
N ALA A 25 1.89 2.38 -16.77
CA ALA A 25 1.56 1.53 -15.65
C ALA A 25 1.26 0.13 -16.20
N LYS A 26 1.95 -0.88 -15.67
CA LYS A 26 1.75 -2.25 -16.13
C LYS A 26 0.69 -2.92 -15.26
N PRO A 27 -0.34 -3.56 -15.85
CA PRO A 27 -1.28 -4.33 -15.06
C PRO A 27 -0.54 -5.49 -14.41
N VAL A 28 -0.58 -5.56 -13.09
CA VAL A 28 -0.07 -6.67 -12.29
C VAL A 28 -1.25 -7.39 -11.68
N THR A 29 -1.36 -8.69 -11.94
CA THR A 29 -2.37 -9.53 -11.29
C THR A 29 -2.07 -9.61 -9.79
N VAL A 30 -2.97 -9.06 -8.99
CA VAL A 30 -2.88 -9.06 -7.53
C VAL A 30 -2.95 -10.48 -7.00
N THR A 31 -3.75 -11.39 -7.58
CA THR A 31 -3.95 -12.72 -7.00
C THR A 31 -4.26 -13.87 -7.93
N PRO A 32 -3.85 -15.11 -7.55
CA PRO A 32 -4.45 -16.34 -8.05
C PRO A 32 -5.83 -16.56 -7.41
N GLY A 33 -6.88 -16.49 -8.24
CA GLY A 33 -8.29 -16.66 -7.89
C GLY A 33 -9.19 -16.62 -9.13
N ASN A 34 -10.49 -16.91 -8.97
CA ASN A 34 -11.48 -16.86 -10.04
C ASN A 34 -12.70 -16.01 -9.62
N PRO A 35 -12.87 -14.77 -10.15
CA PRO A 35 -11.95 -14.05 -11.05
C PRO A 35 -10.70 -13.51 -10.32
N PRO A 36 -9.59 -13.27 -11.04
CA PRO A 36 -8.42 -12.61 -10.48
C PRO A 36 -8.66 -11.10 -10.32
N VAL A 37 -8.11 -10.52 -9.25
CA VAL A 37 -8.05 -9.05 -9.08
C VAL A 37 -6.77 -8.53 -9.74
N THR A 38 -6.85 -7.37 -10.37
CA THR A 38 -5.73 -6.70 -11.05
C THR A 38 -5.54 -5.30 -10.51
N VAL A 39 -4.29 -4.83 -10.48
CA VAL A 39 -3.95 -3.44 -10.20
C VAL A 39 -2.93 -2.93 -11.20
N ASP A 40 -3.08 -1.69 -11.59
CA ASP A 40 -2.11 -0.99 -12.44
C ASP A 40 -1.03 -0.41 -11.55
N VAL A 41 0.18 -0.95 -11.64
CA VAL A 41 1.33 -0.48 -10.87
C VAL A 41 2.16 0.46 -11.76
N PRO A 42 2.44 1.70 -11.34
CA PRO A 42 3.30 2.61 -12.10
C PRO A 42 4.66 1.98 -12.42
N ALA A 43 5.16 2.18 -13.64
CA ALA A 43 6.41 1.54 -14.08
C ALA A 43 7.64 1.88 -13.22
N ALA A 44 7.62 3.03 -12.53
CA ALA A 44 8.68 3.46 -11.62
C ALA A 44 8.71 2.64 -10.32
N TRP A 45 7.63 1.94 -9.98
CA TRP A 45 7.53 1.11 -8.79
C TRP A 45 8.06 -0.30 -9.08
N LYS A 46 8.66 -0.91 -8.06
CA LYS A 46 9.08 -2.30 -8.09
C LYS A 46 7.92 -3.16 -7.61
N ALA A 47 7.42 -4.04 -8.47
CA ALA A 47 6.42 -5.05 -8.12
C ALA A 47 7.05 -6.44 -8.06
N SER A 48 6.64 -7.25 -7.09
CA SER A 48 7.08 -8.63 -6.92
C SER A 48 5.92 -9.52 -6.47
N LYS A 49 5.94 -10.80 -6.86
CA LYS A 49 4.96 -11.78 -6.40
C LYS A 49 5.30 -12.24 -4.99
N ILE A 50 4.25 -12.48 -4.19
CA ILE A 50 4.30 -13.08 -2.86
C ILE A 50 3.25 -14.20 -2.78
N ASP A 51 3.27 -15.01 -1.73
CA ASP A 51 2.45 -16.22 -1.61
C ASP A 51 0.95 -15.99 -1.85
N ARG A 52 0.43 -14.87 -1.33
CA ARG A 52 -1.00 -14.51 -1.42
C ARG A 52 -1.28 -13.34 -2.35
N GLY A 53 -0.31 -12.90 -3.12
CA GLY A 53 -0.53 -11.87 -4.12
C GLY A 53 0.71 -11.13 -4.59
N ILE A 54 0.75 -9.81 -4.42
CA ILE A 54 1.89 -8.98 -4.81
C ILE A 54 2.29 -7.97 -3.72
N GLN A 55 3.56 -7.59 -3.75
CA GLN A 55 4.07 -6.37 -3.12
C GLN A 55 4.51 -5.40 -4.23
N ALA A 56 4.07 -4.14 -4.13
CA ALA A 56 4.58 -3.02 -4.90
C ALA A 56 5.28 -2.03 -3.95
N LYS A 57 6.41 -1.46 -4.36
CA LYS A 57 7.11 -0.44 -3.57
C LYS A 57 7.79 0.62 -4.44
N THR A 58 7.95 1.81 -3.90
CA THR A 58 8.69 2.90 -4.55
C THR A 58 10.19 2.58 -4.59
N ALA A 59 10.93 3.22 -5.50
CA ALA A 59 12.34 2.94 -5.71
C ALA A 59 13.23 3.39 -4.53
N ASP A 60 12.77 4.38 -3.77
CA ASP A 60 13.39 4.96 -2.57
C ASP A 60 12.93 4.28 -1.26
N ASP A 61 12.10 3.24 -1.34
CA ASP A 61 11.56 2.51 -0.19
C ASP A 61 10.74 3.40 0.78
N GLU A 62 10.17 4.52 0.30
CA GLU A 62 9.29 5.39 1.11
C GLU A 62 7.84 4.88 1.22
N VAL A 63 7.39 4.06 0.26
CA VAL A 63 6.04 3.49 0.23
C VAL A 63 6.08 2.02 -0.18
N PHE A 64 5.42 1.19 0.61
CA PHE A 64 5.16 -0.22 0.33
C PHE A 64 3.66 -0.49 0.36
N VAL A 65 3.17 -1.23 -0.63
CA VAL A 65 1.78 -1.67 -0.71
C VAL A 65 1.74 -3.17 -1.01
N TRP A 66 1.02 -3.92 -0.20
CA TRP A 66 0.75 -5.34 -0.42
C TRP A 66 -0.70 -5.50 -0.82
N PHE A 67 -0.95 -6.29 -1.84
CA PHE A 67 -2.30 -6.72 -2.21
C PHE A 67 -2.37 -8.23 -2.10
N GLU A 68 -3.23 -8.72 -1.21
CA GLU A 68 -3.30 -10.14 -0.88
C GLU A 68 -4.73 -10.64 -0.90
N SER A 69 -4.94 -11.85 -1.42
CA SER A 69 -6.22 -12.54 -1.34
C SER A 69 -6.12 -13.77 -0.47
N TYR A 70 -7.12 -13.93 0.40
CA TYR A 70 -7.11 -14.95 1.43
C TYR A 70 -8.51 -15.54 1.62
N ARG A 71 -8.54 -16.73 2.22
CA ARG A 71 -9.78 -17.29 2.78
C ARG A 71 -9.91 -16.82 4.22
N PRO A 72 -11.13 -16.65 4.78
CA PRO A 72 -11.32 -16.17 6.14
C PRO A 72 -10.50 -16.93 7.19
N ALA A 73 -10.38 -18.26 7.06
CA ALA A 73 -9.58 -19.10 7.95
C ALA A 73 -8.06 -18.76 7.98
N GLN A 74 -7.55 -18.07 6.95
CA GLN A 74 -6.15 -17.67 6.84
C GLN A 74 -5.87 -16.29 7.46
N PHE A 75 -6.91 -15.51 7.83
CA PHE A 75 -6.75 -14.11 8.23
C PHE A 75 -5.83 -13.94 9.44
N LYS A 76 -5.97 -14.80 10.45
CA LYS A 76 -5.10 -14.75 11.64
C LYS A 76 -3.64 -14.96 11.27
N THR A 77 -3.35 -15.99 10.47
CA THR A 77 -1.98 -16.29 10.00
C THR A 77 -1.41 -15.11 9.20
N LEU A 78 -2.22 -14.52 8.31
CA LEU A 78 -1.83 -13.35 7.53
C LEU A 78 -1.44 -12.16 8.43
N LEU A 79 -2.26 -11.84 9.43
CA LEU A 79 -1.92 -10.77 10.38
C LEU A 79 -0.68 -11.09 11.22
N ASP A 80 -0.49 -12.35 11.64
CA ASP A 80 0.69 -12.76 12.39
C ASP A 80 1.98 -12.62 11.56
N GLU A 81 1.93 -12.97 10.27
CA GLU A 81 3.04 -12.79 9.32
C GLU A 81 3.39 -11.31 9.13
N HIS A 82 2.38 -10.44 8.96
CA HIS A 82 2.59 -9.00 8.89
C HIS A 82 3.21 -8.44 10.17
N ASN A 83 2.65 -8.79 11.33
CA ASN A 83 3.18 -8.33 12.62
C ASN A 83 4.64 -8.77 12.82
N ALA A 84 4.97 -10.02 12.44
CA ALA A 84 6.33 -10.52 12.49
C ALA A 84 7.26 -9.75 11.53
N TYR A 85 6.80 -9.49 10.31
CA TYR A 85 7.54 -8.70 9.32
C TYR A 85 7.80 -7.28 9.82
N PHE A 86 6.76 -6.54 10.19
CA PHE A 86 6.86 -5.16 10.67
C PHE A 86 7.75 -5.05 11.90
N LYS A 87 7.61 -5.97 12.86
CA LYS A 87 8.51 -6.04 14.02
C LYS A 87 9.96 -6.26 13.61
N LYS A 88 10.23 -7.15 12.65
CA LYS A 88 11.59 -7.40 12.13
C LYS A 88 12.16 -6.17 11.42
N GLN A 89 11.33 -5.38 10.74
CA GLN A 89 11.75 -4.10 10.15
C GLN A 89 11.97 -3.01 11.21
N GLY A 90 11.49 -3.16 12.44
CA GLY A 90 11.57 -2.12 13.47
C GLY A 90 10.39 -1.15 13.46
N VAL A 91 9.29 -1.51 12.78
CA VAL A 91 8.01 -0.83 12.91
C VAL A 91 7.37 -1.24 14.25
N ALA A 92 6.90 -0.26 15.01
CA ALA A 92 6.22 -0.46 16.28
C ALA A 92 4.79 0.12 16.21
N ILE A 93 3.79 -0.72 16.43
CA ILE A 93 2.40 -0.27 16.62
C ILE A 93 2.27 0.25 18.06
N THR A 94 1.82 1.50 18.22
CA THR A 94 1.85 2.22 19.50
C THR A 94 0.48 2.37 20.15
N GLY A 95 -0.57 1.81 19.55
CA GLY A 95 -1.93 1.91 20.06
C GLY A 95 -2.94 1.11 19.25
N GLN A 96 -4.22 1.25 19.61
CA GLN A 96 -5.31 0.60 18.90
C GLN A 96 -5.55 1.25 17.53
N GLY A 97 -5.94 0.43 16.56
CA GLY A 97 -6.30 0.92 15.22
C GLY A 97 -7.64 1.64 15.22
N ALA A 98 -7.70 2.76 14.51
CA ALA A 98 -8.95 3.46 14.22
C ALA A 98 -9.54 2.90 12.93
N SER A 99 -10.79 2.41 12.98
CA SER A 99 -11.44 1.80 11.81
C SER A 99 -12.61 2.62 11.30
N GLN A 100 -12.76 2.63 9.98
CA GLN A 100 -13.94 3.12 9.28
C GLN A 100 -14.44 2.02 8.34
N GLU A 101 -15.75 1.89 8.23
CA GLU A 101 -16.38 0.89 7.39
C GLU A 101 -17.33 1.56 6.41
N LYS A 102 -17.38 1.03 5.20
CA LYS A 102 -18.32 1.42 4.16
C LYS A 102 -18.92 0.19 3.51
N ASP A 103 -20.25 0.12 3.56
CA ASP A 103 -21.03 -0.94 2.92
C ASP A 103 -21.40 -0.54 1.48
N PHE A 104 -21.12 -1.43 0.54
CA PHE A 104 -21.51 -1.31 -0.87
C PHE A 104 -22.46 -2.46 -1.24
N PRO A 105 -23.19 -2.37 -2.37
CA PRO A 105 -24.14 -3.42 -2.75
C PRO A 105 -23.54 -4.83 -2.81
N THR A 106 -22.29 -4.99 -3.24
CA THR A 106 -21.66 -6.30 -3.50
C THR A 106 -20.48 -6.64 -2.58
N TYR A 107 -19.97 -5.69 -1.79
CA TYR A 107 -18.83 -5.88 -0.89
C TYR A 107 -18.84 -4.88 0.27
N VAL A 108 -18.11 -5.18 1.34
CA VAL A 108 -17.84 -4.27 2.45
C VAL A 108 -16.37 -3.87 2.43
N VAL A 109 -16.08 -2.59 2.62
CA VAL A 109 -14.71 -2.09 2.80
C VAL A 109 -14.53 -1.66 4.23
N LYS A 110 -13.48 -2.16 4.88
CA LYS A 110 -13.04 -1.69 6.19
C LYS A 110 -11.61 -1.18 6.11
N THR A 111 -11.43 0.11 6.39
CA THR A 111 -10.12 0.73 6.50
C THR A 111 -9.75 0.84 7.97
N THR A 112 -8.57 0.37 8.34
CA THR A 112 -8.03 0.50 9.70
C THR A 112 -6.65 1.16 9.66
N ASP A 113 -6.53 2.32 10.29
CA ASP A 113 -5.26 3.01 10.50
C ASP A 113 -4.71 2.69 11.89
N TYR A 114 -3.47 2.19 11.95
CA TYR A 114 -2.78 1.93 13.20
C TYR A 114 -1.80 3.07 13.51
N PRO A 115 -1.82 3.64 14.74
CA PRO A 115 -0.74 4.50 15.17
C PRO A 115 0.54 3.66 15.24
N ALA A 116 1.56 4.06 14.49
CA ALA A 116 2.81 3.32 14.37
C ALA A 116 4.03 4.24 14.26
N THR A 117 5.19 3.72 14.63
CA THR A 117 6.50 4.36 14.44
C THR A 117 7.46 3.45 13.69
N TYR A 118 8.41 4.05 12.97
CA TYR A 118 9.57 3.41 12.36
C TYR A 118 10.78 4.30 12.66
N GLU A 119 11.86 3.71 13.18
CA GLU A 119 13.06 4.46 13.62
C GLU A 119 12.74 5.62 14.59
N GLY A 120 11.72 5.43 15.45
CA GLY A 120 11.29 6.42 16.44
C GLY A 120 10.47 7.59 15.87
N LYS A 121 10.22 7.64 14.56
CA LYS A 121 9.36 8.63 13.91
C LYS A 121 8.01 8.03 13.54
N ARG A 122 7.00 8.88 13.39
CA ARG A 122 5.68 8.45 12.91
C ARG A 122 5.80 7.79 11.52
N THR A 123 5.12 6.68 11.32
CA THR A 123 4.92 6.04 10.00
C THR A 123 3.43 5.78 9.79
N ILE A 124 3.03 5.66 8.54
CA ILE A 124 1.68 5.25 8.14
C ILE A 124 1.65 3.73 8.10
N LEU A 125 0.74 3.13 8.87
CA LEU A 125 0.41 1.71 8.78
C LEU A 125 -1.10 1.56 8.64
N ARG A 126 -1.56 1.22 7.45
CA ARG A 126 -2.98 1.14 7.10
C ARG A 126 -3.30 -0.23 6.52
N TYR A 127 -4.43 -0.79 6.95
CA TYR A 127 -5.04 -1.95 6.31
C TYR A 127 -6.36 -1.56 5.67
N ILE A 128 -6.64 -2.09 4.49
CA ILE A 128 -7.91 -1.96 3.78
C ILE A 128 -8.40 -3.37 3.49
N SER A 129 -9.39 -3.82 4.23
CA SER A 129 -10.05 -5.11 4.01
C SER A 129 -11.20 -4.92 3.04
N VAL A 130 -11.31 -5.80 2.04
CA VAL A 130 -12.45 -5.89 1.13
C VAL A 130 -13.05 -7.28 1.26
N ALA A 131 -14.29 -7.34 1.74
CA ALA A 131 -15.04 -8.56 1.93
C ALA A 131 -16.22 -8.61 0.95
N PRO A 132 -16.17 -9.44 -0.10
CA PRO A 132 -17.32 -9.67 -0.97
C PRO A 132 -18.50 -10.25 -0.17
N LYS A 133 -19.74 -9.85 -0.51
CA LYS A 133 -20.94 -10.44 0.10
C LYS A 133 -21.21 -11.87 -0.37
N ASP A 134 -20.70 -12.21 -1.55
CA ASP A 134 -20.62 -13.60 -2.01
C ASP A 134 -19.48 -14.32 -1.28
N THR A 135 -19.84 -15.18 -0.33
CA THR A 135 -18.91 -15.90 0.55
C THR A 135 -18.10 -16.99 -0.16
N THR A 136 -18.39 -17.29 -1.43
CA THR A 136 -17.57 -18.18 -2.25
C THR A 136 -16.31 -17.48 -2.77
N LYS A 137 -16.37 -16.15 -2.89
CA LYS A 137 -15.23 -15.31 -3.27
C LYS A 137 -14.22 -15.23 -2.14
N ARG A 138 -12.98 -14.89 -2.49
CA ARG A 138 -11.92 -14.66 -1.51
C ARG A 138 -12.00 -13.22 -0.99
N GLU A 139 -11.57 -13.03 0.24
CA GLU A 139 -11.38 -11.69 0.80
C GLU A 139 -10.07 -11.10 0.27
N LEU A 140 -9.96 -9.76 0.34
CA LEU A 140 -8.74 -9.03 -0.02
C LEU A 140 -8.28 -8.20 1.16
N LEU A 141 -6.97 -8.15 1.35
CA LEU A 141 -6.31 -7.25 2.29
C LEU A 141 -5.31 -6.41 1.49
N VAL A 142 -5.47 -5.10 1.54
CA VAL A 142 -4.42 -4.18 1.11
C VAL A 142 -3.72 -3.65 2.34
N SER A 143 -2.41 -3.83 2.40
CA SER A 143 -1.58 -3.32 3.50
C SER A 143 -0.72 -2.20 2.97
N ILE A 144 -0.63 -1.08 3.69
CA ILE A 144 0.18 0.08 3.31
C ILE A 144 1.13 0.36 4.47
N TRP A 145 2.41 0.41 4.17
CA TRP A 145 3.43 0.95 5.06
C TRP A 145 4.18 2.06 4.33
N ALA A 146 4.14 3.28 4.87
CA ALA A 146 4.73 4.45 4.23
C ALA A 146 5.29 5.45 5.25
N SER A 147 6.24 6.27 4.82
CA SER A 147 6.53 7.52 5.53
C SER A 147 5.41 8.55 5.25
N PRO A 148 5.19 9.52 6.15
CA PRO A 148 4.27 10.63 5.88
C PRO A 148 4.63 11.42 4.60
N GLU A 149 5.91 11.65 4.37
CA GLU A 149 6.44 12.34 3.19
C GLU A 149 6.24 11.50 1.92
N GLY A 150 6.43 10.19 2.01
CA GLY A 150 6.19 9.23 0.93
C GLY A 150 4.72 9.18 0.53
N GLU A 151 3.80 9.08 1.49
CA GLU A 151 2.34 9.11 1.21
C GLU A 151 1.95 10.40 0.45
N THR A 152 2.56 11.53 0.79
CA THR A 152 2.31 12.81 0.13
C THR A 152 2.94 12.86 -1.27
N THR A 153 4.21 12.47 -1.39
CA THR A 153 4.98 12.49 -2.65
C THR A 153 4.35 11.60 -3.71
N TYR A 154 3.87 10.42 -3.30
CA TYR A 154 3.33 9.40 -4.18
C TYR A 154 1.80 9.35 -4.20
N ALA A 155 1.11 10.40 -3.72
CA ALA A 155 -0.34 10.41 -3.61
C ALA A 155 -1.06 10.14 -4.95
N ALA A 156 -0.55 10.67 -6.07
CA ALA A 156 -1.12 10.46 -7.40
C ALA A 156 -0.93 9.02 -7.91
N ASP A 157 0.21 8.41 -7.60
CA ASP A 157 0.50 7.01 -7.94
C ASP A 157 -0.41 6.08 -7.12
N LEU A 158 -0.53 6.34 -5.81
CA LEU A 158 -1.44 5.60 -4.94
C LEU A 158 -2.89 5.72 -5.41
N ASP A 159 -3.35 6.92 -5.78
CA ASP A 159 -4.69 7.12 -6.35
C ASP A 159 -4.90 6.31 -7.64
N THR A 160 -3.91 6.27 -8.53
CA THR A 160 -3.96 5.44 -9.74
C THR A 160 -4.08 3.95 -9.42
N ILE A 161 -3.26 3.45 -8.49
CA ILE A 161 -3.29 2.05 -8.03
C ILE A 161 -4.66 1.74 -7.41
N PHE A 162 -5.18 2.58 -6.52
CA PHE A 162 -6.45 2.31 -5.83
C PHE A 162 -7.68 2.45 -6.74
N LYS A 163 -7.64 3.34 -7.74
CA LYS A 163 -8.69 3.41 -8.78
C LYS A 163 -8.75 2.13 -9.60
N SER A 164 -7.62 1.60 -10.07
CA SER A 164 -7.59 0.35 -10.83
C SER A 164 -7.99 -0.85 -9.97
N PHE A 165 -7.51 -0.91 -8.72
CA PHE A 165 -7.92 -1.93 -7.75
C PHE A 165 -9.43 -1.95 -7.55
N ARG A 166 -10.03 -0.78 -7.30
CA ARG A 166 -11.46 -0.63 -7.08
C ARG A 166 -12.25 -1.08 -8.31
N ALA A 167 -11.86 -0.64 -9.51
CA ALA A 167 -12.51 -1.06 -10.75
C ALA A 167 -12.46 -2.58 -10.93
N SER A 168 -11.34 -3.22 -10.58
CA SER A 168 -11.20 -4.67 -10.63
C SER A 168 -12.11 -5.38 -9.62
N VAL A 169 -12.20 -4.88 -8.39
CA VAL A 169 -13.10 -5.41 -7.35
C VAL A 169 -14.57 -5.28 -7.75
N GLU A 170 -14.97 -4.13 -8.30
CA GLU A 170 -16.34 -3.87 -8.74
C GLU A 170 -16.74 -4.72 -9.97
N GLY A 171 -15.76 -5.21 -10.72
CA GLY A 171 -15.96 -6.14 -11.83
C GLY A 171 -16.09 -7.62 -11.45
N LEU A 172 -15.92 -7.98 -10.16
CA LEU A 172 -16.06 -9.37 -9.67
C LEU A 172 -17.52 -9.78 -9.54
#